data_AF-A0A250B6Z8-F1
#
_entry.id   AF-A0A250B6Z8-F1
#
_cell.length_a   1.000
_cell.length_b   1.000
_cell.length_c   1.000
_cell.angle_alpha   90.00
_cell.angle_beta   90.00
_cell.angle_gamma   90.00
#
_symmetry.space_group_name_H-M   'P 1'
#
loop_
_entity.id
_entity.type
_entity.pdbx_description
1 polymer ?
#
loop_
_entity_poly.entity_id
_entity_poly.type
_entity_poly.pdbx_seq_one_letter_code
_entity_poly.pdbx_strand_id
1 'polypeptide(L)'
;MRDDIQFTLQPSSGAQSYGRGDTVRLTTANLRHEYQIDVSILFREGNVFHGSVIAAAPRLDIPLKAWEINPGEEVVFRKENIAKALPGAR
;
A
#
# COMPACT_ATOMS: atom_id res chain seq x y z
N MET A 1 2.72 -7.69 -12.01
CA MET A 1 3.34 -7.48 -10.69
C MET A 1 4.32 -6.33 -10.77
N ARG A 2 4.14 -5.29 -9.95
CA ARG A 2 4.98 -4.09 -9.90
C ARG A 2 5.87 -4.13 -8.67
N ASP A 3 7.10 -4.61 -8.84
CA ASP A 3 8.18 -4.53 -7.87
C ASP A 3 8.98 -3.23 -7.98
N ASP A 4 8.72 -2.44 -9.03
CA ASP A 4 9.35 -1.14 -9.26
C ASP A 4 8.85 -0.06 -8.29
N ILE A 5 7.73 -0.29 -7.57
CA ILE A 5 7.14 0.67 -6.64
C ILE A 5 7.72 0.48 -5.24
N GLN A 6 8.28 1.55 -4.70
CA GLN A 6 8.75 1.63 -3.32
C GLN A 6 7.71 2.32 -2.45
N PHE A 7 7.70 1.95 -1.17
CA PHE A 7 6.77 2.48 -0.19
C PHE A 7 7.50 3.18 0.94
N THR A 8 6.90 4.25 1.44
CA THR A 8 7.41 5.00 2.58
C THR A 8 7.39 4.13 3.82
N LEU A 9 8.44 4.23 4.64
CA LEU A 9 8.47 3.61 5.96
C LEU A 9 7.44 4.30 6.84
N GLN A 10 6.57 3.51 7.46
CA GLN A 10 5.56 4.00 8.36
C GLN A 10 6.03 3.81 9.80
N PRO A 11 5.71 4.73 10.72
CA PRO A 11 6.06 4.57 12.12
C PRO A 11 5.47 3.26 12.62
N SER A 12 6.34 2.37 13.11
CA SER A 12 6.00 1.00 13.48
C SER A 12 4.79 0.97 14.41
N SER A 13 3.64 0.55 13.91
CA SER A 13 2.52 0.14 14.75
C SER A 13 2.90 -1.22 15.33
N GLY A 14 3.54 -1.19 16.50
CA GLY A 14 3.96 -2.39 17.22
C GLY A 14 2.83 -3.42 17.32
N ALA A 15 3.21 -4.69 17.26
CA ALA A 15 2.39 -5.88 17.53
C ALA A 15 1.22 -6.21 16.56
N GLN A 16 0.95 -5.43 15.51
CA GLN A 16 -0.11 -5.83 14.56
C GLN A 16 0.38 -6.97 13.65
N SER A 17 -0.37 -8.07 13.61
CA SER A 17 -0.18 -9.17 12.67
C SER A 17 -1.06 -8.93 11.45
N TYR A 18 -0.48 -9.06 10.26
CA TYR A 18 -1.17 -8.91 9.00
C TYR A 18 -1.17 -10.25 8.26
N GLY A 19 -2.33 -10.67 7.79
CA GLY A 19 -2.57 -11.94 7.12
C GLY A 19 -3.24 -11.77 5.77
N ARG A 20 -3.43 -12.88 5.06
CA ARG A 20 -4.14 -12.92 3.78
C ARG A 20 -5.58 -12.42 3.96
N GLY A 21 -6.02 -11.55 3.07
CA GLY A 21 -7.35 -10.93 3.08
C GLY A 21 -7.40 -9.60 3.84
N ASP A 22 -6.42 -9.30 4.69
CA ASP A 22 -6.35 -7.99 5.36
C ASP A 22 -6.12 -6.89 4.33
N THR A 23 -6.77 -5.75 4.56
CA THR A 23 -6.53 -4.53 3.78
C THR A 23 -5.61 -3.61 4.57
N VAL A 24 -4.53 -3.20 3.94
CA VAL A 24 -3.51 -2.35 4.52
C VAL A 24 -3.33 -1.10 3.68
N ARG A 25 -2.95 0.00 4.34
CA ARG A 25 -2.70 1.26 3.67
C ARG A 25 -1.21 1.49 3.50
N LEU A 26 -0.80 1.89 2.30
CA LEU A 26 0.59 2.18 1.94
C LEU A 26 0.69 3.58 1.33
N THR A 27 1.88 4.15 1.37
CA THR A 27 2.21 5.41 0.70
C THR A 27 3.39 5.16 -0.24
N THR A 28 3.25 5.51 -1.52
CA THR A 28 4.32 5.31 -2.52
C THR A 28 5.42 6.34 -2.36
N ALA A 29 6.69 5.96 -2.47
CA ALA A 29 7.83 6.84 -2.20
C ALA A 29 8.65 7.22 -3.45
N ASN A 30 8.53 6.48 -4.55
CA ASN A 30 9.40 6.63 -5.73
C ASN A 30 8.64 6.88 -7.04
N LEU A 31 7.36 7.20 -6.96
CA LEU A 31 6.57 7.65 -8.10
C LEU A 31 6.69 9.17 -8.25
N ARG A 32 6.37 9.68 -9.45
CA ARG A 32 6.39 11.13 -9.72
C ARG A 32 5.40 11.88 -8.83
N HIS A 33 4.28 11.24 -8.51
CA HIS A 33 3.33 11.72 -7.51
C HIS A 33 3.26 10.74 -6.34
N GLU A 34 3.05 11.27 -5.14
CA GLU A 34 2.79 10.45 -3.97
C GLU A 34 1.34 9.97 -3.99
N TYR A 35 1.14 8.66 -3.85
CA TYR A 35 -0.17 8.02 -3.75
C TYR A 35 -0.31 7.38 -2.38
N GLN A 36 -1.49 7.53 -1.81
CA GLN A 36 -1.97 6.69 -0.73
C GLN A 36 -2.84 5.59 -1.34
N ILE A 37 -2.47 4.33 -1.10
CA ILE A 37 -3.15 3.18 -1.67
C ILE A 37 -3.62 2.23 -0.57
N ASP A 38 -4.78 1.62 -0.81
CA ASP A 38 -5.28 0.51 0.01
C ASP A 38 -5.04 -0.79 -0.75
N VAL A 39 -4.40 -1.76 -0.10
CA VAL A 39 -3.92 -3.00 -0.70
C VAL A 39 -4.45 -4.19 0.08
N SER A 40 -5.07 -5.15 -0.62
CA SER A 40 -5.46 -6.44 -0.03
C SER A 40 -4.26 -7.38 -0.06
N ILE A 41 -3.91 -7.96 1.09
CA ILE A 41 -2.83 -8.95 1.18
C ILE A 41 -3.28 -10.25 0.52
N LEU A 42 -2.58 -10.66 -0.53
CA LEU A 42 -2.81 -11.93 -1.22
C LEU A 42 -2.05 -13.06 -0.53
N PHE A 43 -0.76 -12.86 -0.26
CA PHE A 43 0.08 -13.80 0.45
C PHE A 43 1.34 -13.12 0.99
N ARG A 44 2.06 -13.81 1.87
CA ARG A 44 3.27 -13.36 2.53
C ARG A 44 4.36 -14.40 2.35
N GLU A 45 5.56 -13.95 1.98
CA GLU A 45 6.77 -14.76 1.90
C GLU A 45 7.83 -14.17 2.83
N GLY A 46 7.99 -14.76 4.03
CA GLY A 46 8.93 -14.26 5.03
C GLY A 46 8.61 -12.84 5.51
N ASN A 47 9.39 -11.84 5.11
CA ASN A 47 9.15 -10.43 5.46
C ASN A 47 8.55 -9.62 4.31
N VAL A 48 8.31 -10.26 3.17
CA VAL A 48 7.75 -9.66 1.96
C VAL A 48 6.27 -10.01 1.87
N PHE A 49 5.47 -9.02 1.53
CA PHE A 49 4.03 -9.12 1.36
C PHE A 49 3.69 -8.82 -0.09
N HIS A 50 2.76 -9.62 -0.62
CA HIS A 50 2.21 -9.48 -1.95
C HIS A 50 0.75 -9.11 -1.80
N GLY A 51 0.33 -8.06 -2.49
CA GLY A 51 -1.03 -7.60 -2.40
C GLY A 51 -1.54 -6.97 -3.68
N SER A 52 -2.86 -6.90 -3.80
CA SER A 52 -3.53 -6.22 -4.91
C SER A 52 -4.04 -4.87 -4.44
N VAL A 53 -3.76 -3.82 -5.21
CA VAL A 53 -4.31 -2.48 -5.00
C VAL A 53 -5.83 -2.56 -5.14
N ILE A 54 -6.55 -2.14 -4.12
CA ILE A 54 -8.01 -2.04 -4.09
C ILE A 54 -8.43 -0.62 -4.46
N ALA A 55 -7.73 0.37 -3.88
CA ALA A 55 -7.97 1.77 -4.11
C ALA A 55 -6.65 2.53 -4.17
N ALA A 56 -6.61 3.56 -5.02
CA ALA A 56 -5.49 4.47 -5.11
C ALA A 56 -6.02 5.91 -5.05
N ALA A 57 -5.35 6.75 -4.28
CA ALA A 57 -5.65 8.16 -4.14
C ALA A 57 -4.33 8.96 -4.22
N PRO A 58 -4.12 9.77 -5.28
CA PRO A 58 -3.01 10.69 -5.30
C PRO A 58 -3.17 11.74 -4.20
N ARG A 59 -2.06 12.17 -3.61
CA ARG A 59 -2.07 13.23 -2.59
C ARG A 59 -2.34 14.62 -3.17
N LEU A 60 -2.10 14.77 -4.47
CA LEU A 60 -2.38 15.97 -5.24
C LEU A 60 -3.56 15.71 -6.19
N ASP A 61 -4.32 16.76 -6.50
CA ASP A 61 -5.37 16.68 -7.51
C ASP A 61 -4.73 16.59 -8.90
N ILE A 62 -4.66 15.37 -9.44
CA ILE A 62 -4.10 15.08 -10.75
C ILE A 62 -5.11 14.31 -11.62
N PRO A 63 -5.15 14.58 -12.93
CA PRO A 63 -6.07 13.90 -13.82
C PRO A 63 -5.77 12.40 -13.90
N LEU A 64 -6.81 11.56 -14.02
CA LEU A 64 -6.71 10.10 -14.12
C LEU A 64 -5.69 9.60 -15.16
N LYS A 65 -5.51 10.35 -16.26
CA LYS A 65 -4.53 10.01 -17.32
C LYS A 65 -3.07 10.12 -16.87
N ALA A 66 -2.81 10.87 -15.80
CA ALA A 66 -1.48 11.05 -15.20
C ALA A 66 -1.25 10.11 -14.02
N TRP A 67 -2.20 9.21 -13.71
CA TRP A 67 -2.05 8.26 -12.62
C TRP A 67 -1.02 7.20 -12.99
N GLU A 68 -0.10 6.97 -12.07
CA GLU A 68 0.98 6.01 -12.22
C GLU A 68 0.65 4.67 -11.59
N ILE A 69 -0.42 4.59 -10.79
CA ILE A 69 -0.87 3.38 -10.11
C ILE A 69 -2.38 3.25 -10.29
N ASN A 70 -2.82 2.03 -10.61
CA ASN A 70 -4.23 1.74 -10.84
C ASN A 70 -4.77 0.69 -9.86
N PRO A 71 -6.07 0.74 -9.52
CA PRO A 71 -6.75 -0.36 -8.85
C PRO A 71 -6.60 -1.67 -9.64
N GLY A 72 -6.39 -2.78 -8.94
CA GLY A 72 -6.14 -4.10 -9.52
C GLY A 72 -4.67 -4.42 -9.79
N GLU A 73 -3.76 -3.46 -9.64
CA GLU A 73 -2.33 -3.75 -9.79
C GLU A 73 -1.79 -4.53 -8.59
N GLU A 74 -0.96 -5.54 -8.86
CA GLU A 74 -0.28 -6.30 -7.82
C GLU A 74 1.04 -5.62 -7.44
N VAL A 75 1.23 -5.36 -6.15
CA VAL A 75 2.40 -4.69 -5.59
C VAL A 75 3.08 -5.53 -4.51
N VAL A 76 4.36 -5.26 -4.31
CA VAL A 76 5.20 -5.93 -3.32
C VAL A 76 5.65 -4.93 -2.26
N PHE A 77 5.41 -5.24 -0.99
CA PHE A 77 5.74 -4.34 0.11
C PHE A 77 6.19 -5.13 1.35
N ARG A 78 6.69 -4.42 2.35
CA ARG A 78 7.14 -5.01 3.62
C ARG A 78 6.28 -4.53 4.77
N LYS A 79 6.33 -5.25 5.89
CA LYS A 79 5.58 -4.88 7.11
C LYS A 79 5.87 -3.45 7.57
N GLU A 80 7.11 -3.00 7.43
CA GLU A 80 7.59 -1.65 7.76
C GLU A 80 6.96 -0.54 6.91
N ASN A 81 6.33 -0.87 5.79
CA ASN A 81 5.65 0.08 4.91
C ASN A 81 4.18 0.29 5.25
N ILE A 82 3.61 -0.58 6.09
CA ILE A 82 2.18 -0.57 6.39
C ILE A 82 1.86 0.57 7.35
N ALA A 83 1.04 1.52 6.89
CA ALA A 83 0.55 2.60 7.72
C ALA A 83 -0.32 2.03 8.82
N LYS A 84 -0.24 2.63 10.02
CA LYS A 84 -1.17 2.30 11.10
C LYS A 84 -2.59 2.47 10.57
N ALA A 85 -3.37 1.38 10.57
CA ALA A 85 -4.80 1.51 10.41
C ALA A 85 -5.26 2.42 11.55
N LEU A 86 -5.63 3.66 11.23
CA LEU A 86 -6.38 4.47 12.17
C LEU A 86 -7.60 3.62 12.52
N PRO A 87 -7.82 3.25 13.79
CA PRO A 87 -9.02 2.54 14.16
C PRO A 87 -10.17 3.46 13.74
N GLY A 88 -10.84 3.09 12.64
CA GLY A 88 -12.04 3.78 12.22
C GLY A 88 -12.99 3.69 13.40
N ALA A 89 -13.37 4.85 13.92
CA ALA A 89 -14.41 5.01 14.91
C ALA A 89 -15.59 4.11 14.50
N ARG A 90 -15.85 3.11 15.32
CA ARG A 90 -17.10 2.35 15.30
C ARG A 90 -18.25 3.27 15.68
#